data_AF-A0A642UXX8-F1
#
_entry.id   AF-A0A642UXX8-F1
#
_cell.length_a   1.000
_cell.length_b   1.000
_cell.length_c   1.000
_cell.angle_alpha   90.00
_cell.angle_beta   90.00
_cell.angle_gamma   90.00
#
_symmetry.space_group_name_H-M   'P 1'
#
loop_
_entity.id
_entity.type
_entity.pdbx_description
1 polymer ?
#
loop_
_entity_poly.entity_id
_entity_poly.type
_entity_poly.pdbx_seq_one_letter_code
_entity_poly.pdbx_strand_id
1 'polypeptide(L)'
;MEKLLKWTAEAQGYDPSSGKEMPKPDPKLMAELLGAPDEATQMKDALAAACNKEQIDVANRETALDNLEMLVESMDNANNLESMGMWPALLGLLDDEAETIRKMALWVVGTAVQNNPTSQKNLVAKPGAIEKVLGLLNDADKEVRLKAMYALTSALGHCEDAYREFERSNGWDTLKDVMKIEDKKTQLKSLGLVQSAVYIEPVAEKTAKLKATGLVTEIIAVLETTSEPEVQEKALSLCSLLAEVKYNFSEDEKTKIKAQREQIIKTSDGALSNADFPFYD
;
A
#
# COMPACT_ATOMS: atom_id res chain seq x y z
N MET A 1 -34.97 -13.40 9.62
CA MET A 1 -36.12 -13.53 10.54
C MET A 1 -35.95 -14.60 11.64
N GLU A 2 -35.61 -15.85 11.33
CA GLU A 2 -35.49 -16.92 12.37
C GLU A 2 -34.44 -16.62 13.46
N LYS A 3 -33.29 -16.05 13.08
CA LYS A 3 -32.24 -15.64 14.04
C LYS A 3 -32.68 -14.50 14.97
N LEU A 4 -33.48 -13.56 14.45
CA LEU A 4 -34.08 -12.46 15.20
C LEU A 4 -35.14 -12.97 16.18
N LEU A 5 -36.02 -13.87 15.72
CA LEU A 5 -37.02 -14.55 16.56
C LEU A 5 -36.35 -15.33 17.70
N LYS A 6 -35.26 -16.04 17.39
CA LYS A 6 -34.45 -16.76 18.36
C LYS A 6 -33.82 -15.83 19.40
N TRP A 7 -33.21 -14.72 18.97
CA TRP A 7 -32.68 -13.71 19.90
C TRP A 7 -33.79 -13.09 20.76
N THR A 8 -34.94 -12.71 20.19
CA THR A 8 -36.04 -12.15 20.98
C THR A 8 -36.57 -13.13 22.01
N ALA A 9 -36.62 -14.43 21.69
CA ALA A 9 -37.01 -15.47 22.63
C ALA A 9 -35.96 -15.67 23.75
N GLU A 10 -34.67 -15.62 23.41
CA GLU A 10 -33.55 -15.72 24.37
C GLU A 10 -33.48 -14.48 25.29
N ALA A 11 -33.74 -13.28 24.75
CA ALA A 11 -33.78 -12.03 25.52
C ALA A 11 -35.01 -11.96 26.44
N GLN A 12 -36.18 -12.47 26.01
CA GLN A 12 -37.38 -12.54 26.84
C GLN A 12 -37.25 -13.54 28.00
N GLY A 13 -36.44 -14.60 27.83
CA GLY A 13 -36.15 -15.59 28.87
C GLY A 13 -34.97 -15.25 29.79
N TYR A 14 -34.38 -14.05 29.68
CA TYR A 14 -33.21 -13.66 30.43
C TYR A 14 -33.53 -13.37 31.92
N ASP A 15 -32.87 -14.08 32.83
CA ASP A 15 -32.91 -13.83 34.28
C ASP A 15 -31.66 -13.03 34.71
N PRO A 16 -31.79 -11.77 35.17
CA PRO A 16 -30.68 -10.94 35.65
C PRO A 16 -29.94 -11.54 36.85
N SER A 17 -30.57 -12.46 37.57
CA SER A 17 -30.04 -13.10 38.78
C SER A 17 -29.14 -14.30 38.46
N SER A 18 -29.14 -14.76 37.20
CA SER A 18 -28.48 -15.99 36.75
C SER A 18 -26.95 -15.88 36.60
N GLY A 19 -26.40 -14.67 36.70
CA GLY A 19 -24.98 -14.39 36.50
C GLY A 19 -24.49 -14.55 35.05
N LYS A 20 -25.39 -14.82 34.09
CA LYS A 20 -25.07 -14.89 32.66
C LYS A 20 -25.18 -13.51 32.01
N GLU A 21 -24.31 -13.24 31.04
CA GLU A 21 -24.42 -12.03 30.21
C GLU A 21 -25.68 -12.10 29.33
N MET A 22 -26.32 -10.94 29.15
CA MET A 22 -27.46 -10.81 28.27
C MET A 22 -27.05 -11.12 26.82
N PRO A 23 -27.82 -11.96 26.10
CA PRO A 23 -27.51 -12.25 24.70
C PRO A 23 -27.59 -10.96 23.87
N LYS A 24 -26.46 -10.55 23.29
CA LYS A 24 -26.38 -9.36 22.43
C LYS A 24 -26.98 -9.67 21.06
N PRO A 25 -27.79 -8.77 20.47
CA PRO A 25 -28.28 -8.95 19.12
C PRO A 25 -27.11 -8.97 18.13
N ASP A 26 -27.26 -9.74 17.06
CA ASP A 26 -26.33 -9.71 15.92
C ASP A 26 -26.37 -8.31 15.29
N PRO A 27 -25.24 -7.56 15.27
CA PRO A 27 -25.20 -6.20 14.76
C PRO A 27 -25.71 -6.06 13.32
N LYS A 28 -25.48 -7.05 12.46
CA LYS A 28 -25.93 -7.01 11.05
C LYS A 28 -27.45 -7.14 10.94
N LEU A 29 -28.06 -8.02 11.74
CA LEU A 29 -29.51 -8.17 11.81
C LEU A 29 -30.19 -6.95 12.45
N MET A 30 -29.52 -6.32 13.42
CA MET A 30 -30.01 -5.08 14.04
C MET A 30 -29.98 -3.91 13.04
N ALA A 31 -28.91 -3.79 12.26
CA ALA A 31 -28.78 -2.78 11.21
C ALA A 31 -29.86 -2.96 10.12
N GLU A 32 -30.07 -4.19 9.64
CA GLU A 32 -31.11 -4.53 8.67
C GLU A 32 -32.53 -4.23 9.20
N LEU A 33 -32.79 -4.53 10.49
CA LEU A 33 -34.06 -4.24 11.15
C LEU A 33 -34.33 -2.73 11.32
N LEU A 34 -33.28 -1.95 11.56
CA LEU A 34 -33.35 -0.49 11.72
C LEU A 34 -33.36 0.26 10.38
N GLY A 35 -33.33 -0.46 9.25
CA GLY A 35 -33.31 0.11 7.91
C GLY A 35 -31.99 0.78 7.53
N ALA A 36 -30.89 0.39 8.18
CA ALA A 36 -29.56 0.85 7.77
C ALA A 36 -29.21 0.24 6.40
N PRO A 37 -28.64 1.03 5.47
CA PRO A 37 -28.22 0.53 4.17
C PRO A 37 -27.17 -0.58 4.34
N ASP A 38 -27.22 -1.58 3.46
CA ASP A 38 -26.17 -2.60 3.41
C ASP A 38 -24.82 -2.01 3.01
N GLU A 39 -23.74 -2.73 3.30
CA GLU A 39 -22.37 -2.26 3.03
C GLU A 39 -22.17 -1.92 1.54
N ALA A 40 -22.81 -2.64 0.62
CA ALA A 40 -22.74 -2.36 -0.82
C ALA A 40 -23.36 -1.01 -1.20
N THR A 41 -24.49 -0.67 -0.57
CA THR A 41 -25.15 0.63 -0.73
C THR A 41 -24.30 1.73 -0.13
N GLN A 42 -23.76 1.52 1.07
CA GLN A 42 -22.86 2.47 1.73
C GLN A 42 -21.62 2.77 0.88
N MET A 43 -21.01 1.74 0.28
CA MET A 43 -19.87 1.91 -0.64
C MET A 43 -20.21 2.78 -1.85
N LYS A 44 -21.37 2.53 -2.49
CA LYS A 44 -21.82 3.31 -3.65
C LYS A 44 -22.12 4.76 -3.28
N ASP A 45 -22.81 4.98 -2.17
CA ASP A 45 -23.17 6.32 -1.68
C ASP A 45 -21.91 7.12 -1.33
N ALA A 46 -20.94 6.48 -0.66
CA ALA A 46 -19.66 7.08 -0.34
C ALA A 46 -18.88 7.51 -1.59
N LEU A 47 -18.76 6.62 -2.60
CA LEU A 47 -18.07 6.98 -3.84
C LEU A 47 -18.83 8.04 -4.65
N ALA A 48 -20.16 7.97 -4.69
CA ALA A 48 -20.99 8.96 -5.37
C ALA A 48 -20.83 10.35 -4.72
N ALA A 49 -20.81 10.41 -3.39
CA ALA A 49 -20.54 11.64 -2.65
C ALA A 49 -19.13 12.17 -2.96
N ALA A 50 -18.12 11.31 -2.92
CA ALA A 50 -16.74 11.68 -3.24
C ALA A 50 -16.57 12.23 -4.67
N CYS A 51 -17.39 11.79 -5.64
CA CYS A 51 -17.37 12.28 -7.02
C CYS A 51 -18.16 13.59 -7.24
N ASN A 52 -19.05 13.98 -6.32
CA ASN A 52 -19.95 15.11 -6.50
C ASN A 52 -19.32 16.45 -6.08
N LYS A 53 -18.35 16.93 -6.88
CA LYS A 53 -17.64 18.19 -6.64
C LYS A 53 -18.50 19.47 -6.74
N GLU A 54 -19.68 19.38 -7.35
CA GLU A 54 -20.56 20.55 -7.55
C GLU A 54 -21.42 20.85 -6.32
N GLN A 55 -21.76 19.83 -5.53
CA GLN A 55 -22.73 19.95 -4.44
C GLN A 55 -22.13 19.61 -3.07
N ILE A 56 -20.99 18.93 -3.03
CA ILE A 56 -20.34 18.49 -1.80
C ILE A 56 -18.96 19.12 -1.72
N ASP A 57 -18.68 19.81 -0.62
CA ASP A 57 -17.37 20.41 -0.38
C ASP A 57 -16.28 19.34 -0.19
N VAL A 58 -15.02 19.78 -0.29
CA VAL A 58 -13.85 18.89 -0.21
C VAL A 58 -13.82 18.11 1.11
N ALA A 59 -14.15 18.73 2.24
CA ALA A 59 -14.08 18.09 3.56
C ALA A 59 -15.10 16.93 3.69
N ASN A 60 -16.31 17.11 3.19
CA ASN A 60 -17.32 16.05 3.19
C ASN A 60 -17.01 14.95 2.17
N ARG A 61 -16.39 15.29 1.04
CA ARG A 61 -15.87 14.31 0.06
C ARG A 61 -14.73 13.48 0.65
N GLU A 62 -13.84 14.09 1.43
CA GLU A 62 -12.80 13.37 2.18
C GLU A 62 -13.41 12.40 3.18
N THR A 63 -14.42 12.84 3.94
CA THR A 63 -15.14 11.96 4.89
C THR A 63 -15.82 10.80 4.17
N ALA A 64 -16.36 11.03 2.98
CA ALA A 64 -16.94 9.96 2.17
C ALA A 64 -15.87 8.94 1.73
N LEU A 65 -14.67 9.39 1.34
CA LEU A 65 -13.58 8.48 0.99
C LEU A 65 -13.00 7.74 2.20
N ASP A 66 -12.96 8.38 3.37
CA ASP A 66 -12.59 7.73 4.63
C ASP A 66 -13.57 6.59 4.99
N ASN A 67 -14.87 6.86 4.86
CA ASN A 67 -15.90 5.83 5.02
C ASN A 67 -15.76 4.68 4.01
N LEU A 68 -15.47 5.00 2.74
CA LEU A 68 -15.24 3.98 1.73
C LEU A 68 -13.99 3.16 2.03
N GLU A 69 -12.92 3.79 2.50
CA GLU A 69 -11.66 3.14 2.88
C GLU A 69 -11.88 2.10 3.98
N MET A 70 -12.59 2.49 5.06
CA MET A 70 -12.96 1.56 6.14
C MET A 70 -13.78 0.36 5.63
N LEU A 71 -14.69 0.58 4.67
CA LEU A 71 -15.50 -0.51 4.12
C LEU A 71 -14.67 -1.49 3.29
N VAL A 72 -13.68 -1.02 2.54
CA VAL A 72 -12.82 -1.85 1.68
C VAL A 72 -11.67 -2.53 2.43
N GLU A 73 -11.49 -2.28 3.74
CA GLU A 73 -10.64 -3.13 4.60
C GLU A 73 -11.12 -4.58 4.60
N SER A 74 -12.43 -4.80 4.41
CA SER A 74 -13.00 -6.12 4.14
C SER A 74 -12.67 -6.57 2.71
N MET A 75 -11.97 -7.70 2.58
CA MET A 75 -11.61 -8.28 1.28
C MET A 75 -12.84 -8.55 0.39
N ASP A 76 -13.99 -8.92 0.98
CA ASP A 76 -15.24 -9.15 0.24
C ASP A 76 -15.75 -7.84 -0.38
N ASN A 77 -15.72 -6.74 0.38
CA ASN A 77 -16.12 -5.42 -0.10
C ASN A 77 -15.14 -4.89 -1.15
N ALA A 78 -13.83 -5.01 -0.92
CA ALA A 78 -12.83 -4.67 -1.91
C ALA A 78 -13.07 -5.40 -3.25
N ASN A 79 -13.39 -6.69 -3.20
CA ASN A 79 -13.69 -7.47 -4.40
C ASN A 79 -14.99 -7.02 -5.09
N ASN A 80 -15.97 -6.54 -4.33
CA ASN A 80 -17.22 -6.00 -4.87
C ASN A 80 -17.05 -4.68 -5.64
N LEU A 81 -15.91 -3.98 -5.51
CA LEU A 81 -15.64 -2.79 -6.33
C LEU A 81 -15.75 -3.07 -7.84
N GLU A 82 -15.39 -4.29 -8.27
CA GLU A 82 -15.51 -4.71 -9.67
C GLU A 82 -16.95 -4.98 -10.08
N SER A 83 -17.65 -5.84 -9.34
CA SER A 83 -19.04 -6.22 -9.66
C SER A 83 -20.00 -5.03 -9.56
N MET A 84 -19.69 -4.03 -8.74
CA MET A 84 -20.43 -2.78 -8.63
C MET A 84 -20.00 -1.70 -9.63
N GLY A 85 -18.96 -1.94 -10.45
CA GLY A 85 -18.49 -1.00 -11.46
C GLY A 85 -17.86 0.27 -10.89
N MET A 86 -17.26 0.20 -9.69
CA MET A 86 -16.78 1.37 -8.94
C MET A 86 -15.36 1.81 -9.33
N TRP A 87 -14.54 0.90 -9.84
CA TRP A 87 -13.14 1.19 -10.20
C TRP A 87 -12.95 2.40 -11.12
N PRO A 88 -13.70 2.58 -12.22
CA PRO A 88 -13.48 3.74 -13.10
C PRO A 88 -13.71 5.08 -12.40
N ALA A 89 -14.74 5.18 -11.56
CA ALA A 89 -15.02 6.40 -10.80
C ALA A 89 -13.94 6.64 -9.73
N LEU A 90 -13.54 5.59 -8.99
CA LEU A 90 -12.46 5.68 -8.01
C LEU A 90 -11.13 6.12 -8.63
N LEU A 91 -10.75 5.55 -9.78
CA LEU A 91 -9.54 5.92 -10.52
C LEU A 91 -9.65 7.30 -11.20
N GLY A 92 -10.85 7.84 -11.36
CA GLY A 92 -11.08 9.21 -11.83
C GLY A 92 -10.76 10.25 -10.75
N LEU A 93 -10.94 9.91 -9.47
CA LEU A 93 -10.61 10.80 -8.34
C LEU A 93 -9.09 11.01 -8.17
N LEU A 94 -8.27 10.18 -8.83
CA LEU A 94 -6.82 10.37 -8.89
C LEU A 94 -6.41 11.60 -9.71
N ASP A 95 -7.31 12.16 -10.52
CA ASP A 95 -7.10 13.37 -11.31
C ASP A 95 -7.75 14.61 -10.65
N ASP A 96 -8.24 14.51 -9.41
CA ASP A 96 -8.92 15.61 -8.73
C ASP A 96 -7.96 16.78 -8.45
N GLU A 97 -8.48 18.01 -8.52
CA GLU A 97 -7.72 19.23 -8.25
C GLU A 97 -7.23 19.28 -6.79
N ALA A 98 -8.04 18.77 -5.84
CA ALA A 98 -7.68 18.72 -4.43
C ALA A 98 -6.73 17.55 -4.14
N GLU A 99 -5.54 17.87 -3.62
CA GLU A 99 -4.54 16.86 -3.24
C GLU A 99 -5.05 15.89 -2.18
N THR A 100 -5.92 16.36 -1.29
CA THR A 100 -6.52 15.51 -0.25
C THR A 100 -7.43 14.44 -0.86
N ILE A 101 -8.17 14.75 -1.92
CA ILE A 101 -9.01 13.78 -2.64
C ILE A 101 -8.15 12.76 -3.37
N ARG A 102 -7.09 13.20 -4.08
CA ARG A 102 -6.13 12.27 -4.72
C ARG A 102 -5.50 11.31 -3.70
N LYS A 103 -5.04 11.86 -2.57
CA LYS A 103 -4.49 11.10 -1.43
C LYS A 103 -5.51 10.09 -0.89
N MET A 104 -6.75 10.50 -0.67
CA MET A 104 -7.78 9.61 -0.11
C MET A 104 -8.18 8.51 -1.10
N ALA A 105 -8.31 8.82 -2.39
CA ALA A 105 -8.56 7.83 -3.43
C ALA A 105 -7.43 6.80 -3.55
N LEU A 106 -6.16 7.23 -3.49
CA LEU A 106 -5.01 6.33 -3.42
C LEU A 106 -5.04 5.43 -2.19
N TRP A 107 -5.57 5.92 -1.07
CA TRP A 107 -5.72 5.11 0.14
C TRP A 107 -6.74 3.99 -0.09
N VAL A 108 -7.95 4.31 -0.57
CA VAL A 108 -8.96 3.31 -0.93
C VAL A 108 -8.40 2.28 -1.92
N VAL A 109 -7.71 2.73 -2.97
CA VAL A 109 -7.08 1.83 -3.97
C VAL A 109 -6.07 0.90 -3.30
N GLY A 110 -5.16 1.46 -2.49
CA GLY A 110 -4.12 0.69 -1.83
C GLY A 110 -4.65 -0.33 -0.82
N THR A 111 -5.69 0.04 -0.06
CA THR A 111 -6.36 -0.85 0.90
C THR A 111 -7.07 -1.98 0.18
N ALA A 112 -7.83 -1.68 -0.87
CA ALA A 112 -8.59 -2.69 -1.62
C ALA A 112 -7.70 -3.79 -2.23
N VAL A 113 -6.48 -3.43 -2.69
CA VAL A 113 -5.57 -4.37 -3.35
C VAL A 113 -4.51 -4.97 -2.42
N GLN A 114 -4.38 -4.49 -1.19
CA GLN A 114 -3.36 -4.98 -0.25
C GLN A 114 -3.58 -6.46 0.06
N ASN A 115 -2.62 -7.30 -0.31
CA ASN A 115 -2.68 -8.75 -0.11
C ASN A 115 -3.97 -9.40 -0.65
N ASN A 116 -4.56 -8.81 -1.71
CA ASN A 116 -5.83 -9.25 -2.27
C ASN A 116 -5.69 -9.54 -3.78
N PRO A 117 -5.33 -10.78 -4.17
CA PRO A 117 -5.11 -11.15 -5.56
C PRO A 117 -6.30 -10.89 -6.50
N THR A 118 -7.53 -10.98 -6.00
CA THR A 118 -8.73 -10.71 -6.80
C THR A 118 -8.82 -9.23 -7.14
N SER A 119 -8.70 -8.35 -6.14
CA SER A 119 -8.74 -6.90 -6.35
C SER A 119 -7.52 -6.39 -7.11
N GLN A 120 -6.33 -6.97 -6.91
CA GLN A 120 -5.13 -6.69 -7.73
C GLN A 120 -5.41 -6.95 -9.22
N LYS A 121 -5.96 -8.12 -9.56
CA LYS A 121 -6.34 -8.45 -10.95
C LYS A 121 -7.38 -7.49 -11.52
N ASN A 122 -8.38 -7.13 -10.72
CA ASN A 122 -9.42 -6.18 -11.13
C ASN A 122 -8.82 -4.79 -11.41
N LEU A 123 -7.89 -4.31 -10.57
CA LEU A 123 -7.17 -3.06 -10.79
C LEU A 123 -6.34 -3.11 -12.08
N VAL A 124 -5.55 -4.16 -12.28
CA VAL A 124 -4.70 -4.32 -13.49
C VAL A 124 -5.54 -4.40 -14.77
N ALA A 125 -6.74 -4.98 -14.71
CA ALA A 125 -7.65 -5.00 -15.83
C ALA A 125 -8.19 -3.61 -16.24
N LYS A 126 -7.99 -2.56 -15.43
CA LYS A 126 -8.37 -1.20 -15.79
C LYS A 126 -7.26 -0.53 -16.60
N PRO A 127 -7.56 -0.08 -17.84
CA PRO A 127 -6.56 0.51 -18.72
C PRO A 127 -5.82 1.68 -18.05
N GLY A 128 -4.48 1.59 -18.02
CA GLY A 128 -3.63 2.65 -17.48
C GLY A 128 -3.71 2.87 -15.97
N ALA A 129 -4.35 1.98 -15.20
CA ALA A 129 -4.51 2.19 -13.76
C ALA A 129 -3.15 2.22 -13.01
N ILE A 130 -2.27 1.25 -13.29
CA ILE A 130 -0.92 1.22 -12.69
C ILE A 130 -0.08 2.43 -13.14
N GLU A 131 -0.14 2.79 -14.42
CA GLU A 131 0.51 3.97 -14.98
C GLU A 131 0.04 5.26 -14.28
N LYS A 132 -1.27 5.40 -14.04
CA LYS A 132 -1.85 6.56 -13.36
C LYS A 132 -1.36 6.66 -11.91
N VAL A 133 -1.39 5.56 -11.16
CA VAL A 133 -0.87 5.53 -9.77
C VAL A 133 0.63 5.84 -9.76
N LEU A 134 1.38 5.32 -10.72
CA LEU A 134 2.81 5.62 -10.88
C LEU A 134 3.08 7.10 -11.16
N GLY A 135 2.27 7.74 -12.01
CA GLY A 135 2.39 9.17 -12.30
C GLY A 135 2.28 10.05 -11.05
N LEU A 136 1.47 9.64 -10.07
CA LEU A 136 1.30 10.35 -8.79
C LEU A 136 2.51 10.23 -7.84
N LEU A 137 3.54 9.46 -8.19
CA LEU A 137 4.84 9.57 -7.51
C LEU A 137 5.55 10.90 -7.78
N ASN A 138 5.15 11.65 -8.81
CA ASN A 138 5.65 12.98 -9.12
C ASN A 138 4.67 14.10 -8.71
N ASP A 139 3.65 13.79 -7.92
CA ASP A 139 2.70 14.79 -7.43
C ASP A 139 3.41 15.88 -6.63
N ALA A 140 2.92 17.12 -6.71
CA ALA A 140 3.46 18.25 -5.96
C ALA A 140 3.31 18.03 -4.45
N ASP A 141 2.19 17.42 -4.02
CA ASP A 141 1.93 17.13 -2.62
C ASP A 141 2.66 15.86 -2.16
N LYS A 142 3.33 15.98 -1.00
CA LYS A 142 4.12 14.89 -0.43
C LYS A 142 3.25 13.72 0.02
N GLU A 143 2.11 13.99 0.65
CA GLU A 143 1.26 12.94 1.19
C GLU A 143 0.58 12.14 0.07
N VAL A 144 0.27 12.79 -1.06
CA VAL A 144 -0.14 12.10 -2.31
C VAL A 144 0.96 11.14 -2.78
N ARG A 145 2.21 11.60 -2.92
CA ARG A 145 3.34 10.72 -3.32
C ARG A 145 3.49 9.52 -2.39
N LEU A 146 3.44 9.74 -1.07
CA LEU A 146 3.58 8.68 -0.08
C LEU A 146 2.43 7.66 -0.12
N LYS A 147 1.21 8.09 -0.50
CA LYS A 147 0.07 7.20 -0.66
C LYS A 147 0.09 6.48 -2.01
N ALA A 148 0.63 7.10 -3.06
CA ALA A 148 0.86 6.45 -4.34
C ALA A 148 1.86 5.30 -4.22
N MET A 149 2.96 5.49 -3.48
CA MET A 149 3.89 4.40 -3.15
C MET A 149 3.23 3.27 -2.36
N TYR A 150 2.32 3.60 -1.44
CA TYR A 150 1.56 2.60 -0.69
C TYR A 150 0.67 1.78 -1.63
N ALA A 151 -0.12 2.45 -2.48
CA ALA A 151 -0.99 1.78 -3.44
C ALA A 151 -0.20 0.90 -4.42
N LEU A 152 0.94 1.37 -4.93
CA LEU A 152 1.84 0.57 -5.76
C LEU A 152 2.40 -0.63 -5.01
N THR A 153 2.93 -0.45 -3.80
CA THR A 153 3.47 -1.58 -3.02
C THR A 153 2.39 -2.65 -2.80
N SER A 154 1.17 -2.23 -2.46
CA SER A 154 0.02 -3.12 -2.32
C SER A 154 -0.36 -3.81 -3.64
N ALA A 155 -0.35 -3.08 -4.77
CA ALA A 155 -0.72 -3.61 -6.08
C ALA A 155 0.32 -4.60 -6.62
N LEU A 156 1.61 -4.30 -6.46
CA LEU A 156 2.72 -5.13 -6.94
C LEU A 156 2.92 -6.38 -6.08
N GLY A 157 2.62 -6.33 -4.78
CA GLY A 157 2.85 -7.43 -3.85
C GLY A 157 2.32 -8.78 -4.35
N HIS A 158 3.24 -9.66 -4.73
CA HIS A 158 2.93 -10.99 -5.30
C HIS A 158 2.04 -10.99 -6.56
N CYS A 159 2.00 -9.88 -7.31
CA CYS A 159 1.20 -9.74 -8.53
C CYS A 159 2.09 -9.42 -9.75
N GLU A 160 2.43 -10.45 -10.52
CA GLU A 160 3.28 -10.33 -11.71
C GLU A 160 2.64 -9.46 -12.81
N ASP A 161 1.31 -9.50 -12.97
CA ASP A 161 0.62 -8.66 -13.97
C ASP A 161 0.73 -7.17 -13.62
N ALA A 162 0.61 -6.81 -12.33
CA ALA A 162 0.81 -5.45 -11.86
C ALA A 162 2.27 -5.00 -12.02
N TYR A 163 3.23 -5.89 -11.74
CA TYR A 163 4.64 -5.64 -11.99
C TYR A 163 4.92 -5.31 -13.46
N ARG A 164 4.34 -6.08 -14.39
CA ARG A 164 4.53 -5.87 -15.83
C ARG A 164 4.03 -4.51 -16.30
N GLU A 165 2.87 -4.07 -15.81
CA GLU A 165 2.37 -2.73 -16.13
C GLU A 165 3.23 -1.63 -15.49
N PHE A 166 3.73 -1.84 -14.26
CA PHE A 166 4.68 -0.94 -13.62
C PHE A 166 5.96 -0.80 -14.45
N GLU A 167 6.51 -1.91 -14.93
CA GLU A 167 7.71 -1.91 -15.76
C GLU A 167 7.46 -1.25 -17.12
N ARG A 168 6.34 -1.58 -17.80
CA ARG A 168 5.93 -1.00 -19.08
C ARG A 168 5.77 0.53 -19.00
N SER A 169 5.48 1.04 -17.79
CA SER A 169 5.28 2.46 -17.51
C SER A 169 6.54 3.17 -17.01
N ASN A 170 7.74 2.59 -17.21
CA ASN A 170 9.03 3.13 -16.71
C ASN A 170 9.08 3.29 -15.18
N GLY A 171 8.47 2.35 -14.46
CA GLY A 171 8.39 2.39 -13.00
C GLY A 171 9.74 2.44 -12.31
N TRP A 172 10.74 1.70 -12.81
CA TRP A 172 12.08 1.67 -12.21
C TRP A 172 12.82 3.01 -12.28
N ASP A 173 12.75 3.70 -13.42
CA ASP A 173 13.36 5.03 -13.58
C ASP A 173 12.64 6.07 -12.72
N THR A 174 11.30 6.00 -12.67
CA THR A 174 10.49 6.85 -11.78
C THR A 174 10.90 6.66 -10.31
N LEU A 175 11.07 5.42 -9.84
CA LEU A 175 11.52 5.16 -8.47
C LEU A 175 12.92 5.69 -8.18
N LYS A 176 13.83 5.62 -9.16
CA LYS A 176 15.17 6.19 -9.02
C LYS A 176 15.11 7.68 -8.75
N ASP A 177 14.30 8.41 -9.51
CA ASP A 177 14.19 9.86 -9.33
C ASP A 177 13.53 10.23 -8.01
N VAL A 178 12.52 9.48 -7.58
CA VAL A 178 11.84 9.73 -6.31
C VAL A 178 12.71 9.39 -5.10
N MET A 179 13.60 8.40 -5.21
CA MET A 179 14.54 8.01 -4.14
C MET A 179 15.58 9.10 -3.82
N LYS A 180 15.88 9.99 -4.77
CA LYS A 180 16.77 11.14 -4.59
C LYS A 180 16.20 12.22 -3.66
N ILE A 181 14.90 12.18 -3.38
CA ILE A 181 14.26 13.14 -2.49
C ILE A 181 14.72 12.83 -1.05
N GLU A 182 15.51 13.72 -0.46
CA GLU A 182 16.04 13.62 0.91
C GLU A 182 14.95 13.84 1.97
N ASP A 183 14.04 12.89 2.06
CA ASP A 183 13.00 12.81 3.08
C ASP A 183 12.87 11.38 3.59
N LYS A 184 12.97 11.21 4.92
CA LYS A 184 12.91 9.91 5.60
C LYS A 184 11.76 9.02 5.10
N LYS A 185 10.52 9.54 5.11
CA LYS A 185 9.32 8.75 4.75
C LYS A 185 9.35 8.34 3.28
N THR A 186 9.77 9.26 2.41
CA THR A 186 9.88 9.03 0.95
C THR A 186 10.94 7.97 0.66
N GLN A 187 12.11 8.05 1.28
CA GLN A 187 13.18 7.06 1.14
C GLN A 187 12.74 5.68 1.65
N LEU A 188 12.16 5.59 2.86
CA LEU A 188 11.68 4.32 3.42
C LEU A 188 10.66 3.62 2.52
N LYS A 189 9.68 4.37 1.99
CA LYS A 189 8.66 3.82 1.09
C LYS A 189 9.21 3.46 -0.28
N SER A 190 10.15 4.24 -0.82
CA SER A 190 10.83 3.91 -2.09
C SER A 190 11.61 2.61 -1.96
N LEU A 191 12.40 2.45 -0.90
CA LEU A 191 13.13 1.21 -0.59
C LEU A 191 12.18 0.02 -0.39
N GLY A 192 11.05 0.23 0.29
CA GLY A 192 10.02 -0.79 0.48
C GLY A 192 9.37 -1.24 -0.84
N LEU A 193 9.13 -0.31 -1.76
CA LEU A 193 8.58 -0.63 -3.08
C LEU A 193 9.58 -1.39 -3.96
N VAL A 194 10.88 -1.03 -3.91
CA VAL A 194 11.93 -1.81 -4.56
C VAL A 194 11.98 -3.23 -4.00
N GLN A 195 11.95 -3.37 -2.67
CA GLN A 195 11.92 -4.68 -2.01
C GLN A 195 10.72 -5.52 -2.48
N SER A 196 9.52 -4.93 -2.53
CA SER A 196 8.31 -5.61 -2.98
C SER A 196 8.42 -6.10 -4.43
N ALA A 197 8.99 -5.27 -5.32
CA ALA A 197 9.15 -5.62 -6.72
C ALA A 197 10.16 -6.76 -6.93
N VAL A 198 11.28 -6.79 -6.19
CA VAL A 198 12.37 -7.78 -6.38
C VAL A 198 11.95 -9.21 -6.05
N TYR A 199 11.04 -9.42 -5.11
CA TYR A 199 10.63 -10.77 -4.68
C TYR A 199 9.72 -11.52 -5.66
N ILE A 200 9.22 -10.86 -6.69
CA ILE A 200 8.33 -11.49 -7.65
C ILE A 200 9.19 -12.26 -8.65
N GLU A 201 8.90 -13.54 -8.91
CA GLU A 201 9.61 -14.30 -9.95
C GLU A 201 9.24 -13.79 -11.36
N PRO A 202 10.17 -13.77 -12.35
CA PRO A 202 11.56 -14.22 -12.28
C PRO A 202 12.52 -13.17 -11.69
N VAL A 203 13.20 -13.49 -10.58
CA VAL A 203 14.05 -12.52 -9.86
C VAL A 203 15.26 -12.04 -10.70
N ALA A 204 15.79 -12.90 -11.57
CA ALA A 204 16.93 -12.58 -12.44
C ALA A 204 16.63 -11.44 -13.43
N GLU A 205 15.39 -11.35 -13.92
CA GLU A 205 14.96 -10.27 -14.82
C GLU A 205 14.90 -8.95 -14.06
N LYS A 206 14.31 -8.97 -12.86
CA LYS A 206 14.12 -7.79 -12.03
C LYS A 206 15.45 -7.21 -11.54
N THR A 207 16.40 -8.07 -11.17
CA THR A 207 17.78 -7.66 -10.81
C THR A 207 18.54 -7.08 -12.01
N ALA A 208 18.33 -7.61 -13.23
CA ALA A 208 18.91 -7.02 -14.44
C ALA A 208 18.35 -5.61 -14.70
N LYS A 209 17.06 -5.37 -14.45
CA LYS A 209 16.44 -4.04 -14.58
C LYS A 209 16.97 -3.06 -13.55
N LEU A 210 17.11 -3.46 -12.29
CA LEU A 210 17.76 -2.65 -11.25
C LEU A 210 19.17 -2.20 -11.63
N LYS A 211 19.94 -3.10 -12.26
CA LYS A 211 21.29 -2.80 -12.74
C LYS A 211 21.25 -1.81 -13.91
N ALA A 212 20.35 -2.02 -14.87
CA ALA A 212 20.23 -1.18 -16.05
C ALA A 212 19.81 0.27 -15.73
N THR A 213 18.91 0.46 -14.75
CA THR A 213 18.48 1.80 -14.32
C THR A 213 19.51 2.48 -13.42
N GLY A 214 20.46 1.74 -12.85
CA GLY A 214 21.40 2.25 -11.84
C GLY A 214 20.72 2.54 -10.50
N LEU A 215 19.61 1.86 -10.19
CA LEU A 215 18.88 2.04 -8.94
C LEU A 215 19.71 1.55 -7.74
N VAL A 216 20.55 0.53 -7.93
CA VAL A 216 21.46 0.05 -6.87
C VAL A 216 22.47 1.13 -6.48
N THR A 217 22.98 1.89 -7.44
CA THR A 217 23.84 3.05 -7.15
C THR A 217 23.09 4.10 -6.33
N GLU A 218 21.81 4.33 -6.60
CA GLU A 218 20.97 5.26 -5.83
C GLU A 218 20.71 4.75 -4.40
N ILE A 219 20.46 3.45 -4.22
CA ILE A 219 20.30 2.83 -2.88
C ILE A 219 21.58 3.02 -2.05
N ILE A 220 22.75 2.84 -2.67
CA ILE A 220 24.05 3.06 -2.01
C ILE A 220 24.25 4.55 -1.71
N ALA A 221 23.87 5.45 -2.62
CA ALA A 221 23.95 6.89 -2.37
C ALA A 221 23.07 7.29 -1.17
N VAL A 222 21.84 6.79 -1.07
CA VAL A 222 20.97 6.98 0.10
C VAL A 222 21.65 6.50 1.38
N LEU A 223 22.28 5.33 1.34
CA LEU A 223 23.00 4.76 2.49
C LEU A 223 24.18 5.64 2.92
N GLU A 224 24.87 6.28 1.99
CA GLU A 224 26.01 7.16 2.24
C GLU A 224 25.61 8.56 2.74
N THR A 225 24.46 9.09 2.29
CA THR A 225 24.05 10.48 2.56
C THR A 225 23.06 10.64 3.70
N THR A 226 22.23 9.63 3.96
CA THR A 226 21.17 9.75 4.98
C THR A 226 21.73 9.68 6.40
N SER A 227 21.21 10.52 7.28
CA SER A 227 21.49 10.50 8.72
C SER A 227 20.44 9.75 9.53
N GLU A 228 19.40 9.21 8.87
CA GLU A 228 18.28 8.55 9.52
C GLU A 228 18.55 7.05 9.71
N PRO A 229 18.69 6.55 10.95
CA PRO A 229 19.04 5.14 11.19
C PRO A 229 18.07 4.15 10.53
N GLU A 230 16.76 4.43 10.60
CA GLU A 230 15.74 3.59 9.97
C GLU A 230 15.92 3.47 8.44
N VAL A 231 16.36 4.54 7.78
CA VAL A 231 16.62 4.53 6.33
C VAL A 231 17.88 3.71 6.04
N GLN A 232 18.93 3.90 6.83
CA GLN A 232 20.19 3.15 6.71
C GLN A 232 19.97 1.65 6.87
N GLU A 233 19.24 1.24 7.92
CA GLU A 233 18.89 -0.16 8.17
C GLU A 233 18.06 -0.74 7.01
N LYS A 234 17.04 0.00 6.54
CA LYS A 234 16.21 -0.46 5.42
C LYS A 234 17.02 -0.61 4.12
N ALA A 235 17.94 0.31 3.84
CA ALA A 235 18.81 0.24 2.66
C ALA A 235 19.81 -0.92 2.76
N LEU A 236 20.40 -1.16 3.93
CA LEU A 236 21.27 -2.31 4.16
C LEU A 236 20.52 -3.63 4.03
N SER A 237 19.32 -3.77 4.61
CA SER A 237 18.51 -4.97 4.45
C SER A 237 18.19 -5.25 2.98
N LEU A 238 17.94 -4.20 2.17
CA LEU A 238 17.73 -4.35 0.73
C LEU A 238 19.02 -4.78 0.01
N CYS A 239 20.19 -4.25 0.38
CA CYS A 239 21.47 -4.71 -0.16
C CYS A 239 21.75 -6.18 0.17
N SER A 240 21.45 -6.61 1.40
CA SER A 240 21.54 -8.01 1.83
C SER A 240 20.60 -8.92 1.05
N LEU A 241 19.35 -8.49 0.83
CA LEU A 241 18.40 -9.20 -0.01
C LEU A 241 18.94 -9.34 -1.44
N LEU A 242 19.46 -8.26 -2.03
CA LEU A 242 20.02 -8.30 -3.37
C LEU A 242 21.21 -9.28 -3.46
N ALA A 243 22.05 -9.36 -2.42
CA ALA A 243 23.12 -10.36 -2.35
C ALA A 243 22.58 -11.79 -2.24
N GLU A 244 21.54 -12.02 -1.44
CA GLU A 244 20.87 -13.33 -1.30
C GLU A 244 20.31 -13.82 -2.65
N VAL A 245 19.69 -12.93 -3.42
CA VAL A 245 19.19 -13.24 -4.77
C VAL A 245 20.27 -13.19 -5.86
N LYS A 246 21.55 -13.16 -5.47
CA LYS A 246 22.73 -13.22 -6.34
C LYS A 246 22.81 -12.06 -7.34
N TYR A 247 22.39 -10.86 -6.94
CA TYR A 247 22.66 -9.64 -7.71
C TYR A 247 24.16 -9.47 -7.92
N ASN A 248 24.56 -9.19 -9.16
CA ASN A 248 25.96 -9.05 -9.53
C ASN A 248 26.47 -7.62 -9.27
N PHE A 249 26.83 -7.34 -8.02
CA PHE A 249 27.48 -6.11 -7.58
C PHE A 249 28.88 -5.96 -8.20
N SER A 250 29.22 -4.74 -8.60
CA SER A 250 30.60 -4.33 -8.88
C SER A 250 31.44 -4.27 -7.60
N GLU A 251 32.76 -4.32 -7.76
CA GLU A 251 33.68 -4.23 -6.61
C GLU A 251 33.55 -2.89 -5.86
N ASP A 252 33.31 -1.78 -6.58
CA ASP A 252 33.06 -0.47 -5.97
C ASP A 252 31.79 -0.48 -5.10
N GLU A 253 30.68 -1.03 -5.61
CA GLU A 253 29.43 -1.16 -4.86
C GLU A 253 29.63 -2.01 -3.60
N LYS A 254 30.34 -3.15 -3.70
CA LYS A 254 30.64 -4.01 -2.54
C LYS A 254 31.47 -3.25 -1.50
N THR A 255 32.50 -2.53 -1.92
CA THR A 255 33.33 -1.74 -1.01
C THR A 255 32.52 -0.70 -0.25
N LYS A 256 31.65 0.06 -0.95
CA LYS A 256 30.79 1.07 -0.33
C LYS A 256 29.80 0.48 0.65
N ILE A 257 29.09 -0.59 0.26
CA ILE A 257 28.12 -1.27 1.13
C ILE A 257 28.80 -1.79 2.41
N LYS A 258 29.97 -2.42 2.28
CA LYS A 258 30.73 -2.94 3.44
C LYS A 258 31.19 -1.81 4.37
N ALA A 259 31.72 -0.72 3.82
CA ALA A 259 32.17 0.43 4.61
C ALA A 259 31.01 1.05 5.41
N GLN A 260 29.86 1.27 4.76
CA GLN A 260 28.68 1.82 5.43
C GLN A 260 28.12 0.86 6.48
N ARG A 261 28.04 -0.45 6.18
CA ARG A 261 27.62 -1.48 7.14
C ARG A 261 28.49 -1.49 8.39
N GLU A 262 29.81 -1.47 8.26
CA GLU A 262 30.74 -1.42 9.39
C GLU A 262 30.56 -0.15 10.22
N GLN A 263 30.41 1.00 9.57
CA GLN A 263 30.17 2.26 10.23
C GLN A 263 28.87 2.25 11.05
N ILE A 264 27.76 1.83 10.44
CA ILE A 264 26.42 1.79 11.06
C ILE A 264 26.41 0.86 12.29
N ILE A 265 26.96 -0.36 12.14
CA ILE A 265 27.08 -1.32 13.26
C ILE A 265 27.94 -0.75 14.39
N LYS A 266 29.06 -0.09 14.05
CA LYS A 266 29.93 0.53 15.06
C LYS A 266 29.21 1.66 15.81
N THR A 267 28.37 2.43 15.13
CA THR A 267 27.64 3.56 15.73
C THR A 267 26.37 3.16 16.47
N SER A 268 25.91 1.91 16.34
CA SER A 268 24.66 1.44 16.95
C SER A 268 24.78 1.06 18.44
N ASP A 269 25.95 1.27 19.06
CA ASP A 269 26.23 0.92 20.47
C ASP A 269 25.83 -0.53 20.85
N GLY A 270 26.12 -1.49 19.96
CA GLY A 270 25.81 -2.91 20.15
C GLY A 270 24.38 -3.35 19.83
N ALA A 271 23.50 -2.44 19.39
CA ALA A 271 22.15 -2.79 18.96
C ALA A 271 22.08 -3.58 17.63
N LEU A 272 23.05 -3.36 16.73
CA LEU A 272 23.15 -4.01 15.42
C LEU A 272 24.44 -4.85 15.34
N SER A 273 24.41 -5.84 14.47
CA SER A 273 25.49 -6.79 14.24
C SER A 273 25.61 -7.16 12.77
N ASN A 274 26.69 -7.88 12.43
CA ASN A 274 26.85 -8.41 11.08
C ASN A 274 25.73 -9.39 10.67
N ALA A 275 25.08 -10.05 11.64
CA ALA A 275 24.01 -11.00 11.35
C ALA A 275 22.72 -10.31 10.88
N ASP A 276 22.49 -9.05 11.26
CA ASP A 276 21.29 -8.29 10.90
C ASP A 276 21.29 -7.86 9.43
N PHE A 277 22.49 -7.71 8.84
CA PHE A 277 22.67 -7.35 7.44
C PHE A 277 23.68 -8.28 6.76
N PRO A 278 23.33 -9.53 6.44
CA PRO A 278 24.23 -10.47 5.77
C PRO A 278 24.73 -9.90 4.44
N PHE A 279 26.04 -9.68 4.33
CA PHE A 279 26.68 -9.24 3.09
C PHE A 279 28.12 -9.75 3.12
N TYR A 280 28.35 -10.90 2.48
CA TYR A 280 29.62 -11.63 2.48
C TYR A 280 30.14 -11.75 1.05
N ASP A 281 31.44 -12.01 0.91
CA ASP A 281 32.11 -12.20 -0.39
C ASP A 281 31.62 -13.43 -1.15
#